data_AF-A0A2M6XTR1-F1
#
_entry.id   AF-A0A2M6XTR1-F1
#
_cell.length_a   1.000
_cell.length_b   1.000
_cell.length_c   1.000
_cell.angle_alpha   90.00
_cell.angle_beta   90.00
_cell.angle_gamma   90.00
#
_symmetry.space_group_name_H-M   'P 1'
#
loop_
_entity.id
_entity.type
_entity.pdbx_description
1 polymer ?
#
loop_
_entity_poly.entity_id
_entity_poly.type
_entity_poly.pdbx_seq_one_letter_code
_entity_poly.pdbx_strand_id
1 'polypeptide(L)'
;EQDIERETYRAEKAKLLSEKKSLEEQKTRFEQKQNDWVEPMANWLNYAQNLEKIARDSDLFTKKVATEQVFGSNLCLASRALRGEPQNQWAALGAAHEMASKMPESQVLVGEAGLEPATSPPFLLVGAS
;
A
#
# COMPACT_ATOMS: atom_id res chain seq x y z
N GLU A 1 -46.43 10.26 -29.76
CA GLU A 1 -45.49 9.13 -29.70
C GLU A 1 -44.10 9.72 -29.85
N GLN A 2 -43.18 9.42 -28.92
CA GLN A 2 -41.84 9.99 -28.95
C GLN A 2 -41.00 9.19 -29.95
N ASP A 3 -41.08 9.56 -31.23
CA ASP A 3 -40.16 9.08 -32.25
C ASP A 3 -38.81 9.77 -32.02
N ILE A 4 -37.94 9.11 -31.26
CA ILE A 4 -36.51 9.37 -31.30
C ILE A 4 -36.12 9.15 -32.77
N GLU A 5 -35.69 10.21 -33.48
CA GLU A 5 -35.23 10.08 -34.86
C GLU A 5 -34.26 8.90 -34.93
N ARG A 6 -34.59 7.88 -35.72
CA ARG A 6 -33.88 6.59 -35.80
C ARG A 6 -32.36 6.74 -35.92
N GLU A 7 -31.91 7.86 -36.46
CA GLU A 7 -30.52 8.29 -36.56
C GLU A 7 -29.88 8.58 -35.20
N THR A 8 -30.55 9.35 -34.33
CA THR A 8 -30.08 9.66 -32.97
C THR A 8 -29.95 8.41 -32.10
N TYR A 9 -30.89 7.46 -32.20
CA TYR A 9 -30.78 6.16 -31.51
C TYR A 9 -29.56 5.36 -32.00
N ARG A 10 -29.29 5.34 -33.31
CA ARG A 10 -28.13 4.64 -33.87
C ARG A 10 -26.81 5.27 -33.45
N ALA A 11 -26.74 6.61 -33.42
CA ALA A 11 -25.57 7.34 -32.98
C ALA A 11 -25.25 7.06 -31.51
N GLU A 12 -26.24 7.17 -30.62
CA GLU A 12 -26.06 6.87 -29.19
C GLU A 12 -25.73 5.39 -28.96
N LYS A 13 -26.35 4.47 -29.71
CA LYS A 13 -26.00 3.04 -29.66
C LYS A 13 -24.55 2.78 -30.07
N ALA A 14 -24.05 3.43 -31.11
CA ALA A 14 -22.66 3.28 -31.55
C ALA A 14 -21.67 3.82 -30.50
N LYS A 15 -22.00 4.98 -29.89
CA LYS A 15 -21.24 5.56 -28.78
C LYS A 15 -21.18 4.64 -27.56
N LEU A 16 -22.32 4.09 -27.14
CA LEU A 16 -22.36 3.16 -26.00
C LEU A 16 -21.56 1.87 -26.28
N LEU A 17 -21.59 1.36 -27.51
CA LEU A 17 -20.81 0.19 -27.90
C LEU A 17 -19.30 0.47 -27.89
N SER A 18 -18.86 1.66 -28.32
CA SER A 18 -17.45 2.03 -28.28
C SER A 18 -16.95 2.24 -26.85
N GLU A 19 -17.76 2.85 -25.99
CA GLU A 19 -17.43 3.04 -24.58
C GLU A 19 -17.38 1.71 -23.82
N LYS A 20 -18.36 0.82 -24.05
CA LYS A 20 -18.34 -0.53 -23.50
C LYS A 20 -17.04 -1.26 -23.87
N LYS A 21 -16.64 -1.21 -25.14
CA LYS A 21 -15.40 -1.84 -25.61
C LYS A 21 -14.18 -1.23 -24.92
N SER A 22 -14.12 0.10 -24.78
CA SER A 22 -13.03 0.78 -24.07
C SER A 22 -12.92 0.32 -22.61
N LEU A 23 -14.05 0.18 -21.92
CA LEU A 23 -14.09 -0.29 -20.53
C LEU A 23 -13.67 -1.77 -20.40
N GLU A 24 -14.08 -2.64 -21.31
CA GLU A 24 -13.63 -4.04 -21.34
C GLU A 24 -12.11 -4.14 -21.56
N GLU A 25 -11.56 -3.31 -22.43
CA GLU A 25 -10.12 -3.21 -22.63
C GLU A 25 -9.40 -2.64 -21.39
N GLN A 26 -9.99 -1.67 -20.68
CA GLN A 26 -9.41 -1.17 -19.42
C GLN A 26 -9.41 -2.25 -18.34
N LYS A 27 -10.52 -2.97 -18.19
CA LYS A 27 -10.65 -4.07 -17.22
C LYS A 27 -9.59 -5.15 -17.47
N THR A 28 -9.46 -5.61 -18.71
CA THR A 28 -8.46 -6.62 -19.07
C THR A 28 -7.03 -6.13 -18.85
N ARG A 29 -6.73 -4.85 -19.14
CA ARG A 29 -5.43 -4.23 -18.81
C ARG A 29 -5.16 -4.20 -17.31
N PHE A 30 -6.17 -3.90 -16.48
CA PHE A 30 -6.00 -3.89 -15.03
C PHE A 30 -5.86 -5.29 -14.43
N GLU A 31 -6.60 -6.27 -14.94
CA GLU A 31 -6.48 -7.68 -14.54
C GLU A 31 -5.08 -8.22 -14.86
N GLN A 32 -4.52 -7.88 -16.03
CA GLN A 32 -3.16 -8.26 -16.39
C GLN A 32 -2.09 -7.68 -15.44
N LYS A 33 -2.31 -6.48 -14.91
CA LYS A 33 -1.37 -5.76 -14.06
C LYS A 33 -1.69 -5.83 -12.56
N GLN A 34 -2.64 -6.70 -12.18
CA GLN A 34 -3.15 -6.73 -10.81
C GLN A 34 -2.06 -7.01 -9.77
N ASN A 35 -1.06 -7.82 -10.13
CA ASN A 35 0.01 -8.24 -9.23
C ASN A 35 1.34 -7.51 -9.47
N ASP A 36 1.41 -6.59 -10.44
CA ASP A 36 2.65 -5.90 -10.81
C ASP A 36 3.23 -5.04 -9.66
N TRP A 37 2.39 -4.64 -8.71
CA TRP A 37 2.82 -3.87 -7.54
C TRP A 37 3.36 -4.74 -6.39
N VAL A 38 3.06 -6.05 -6.39
CA VAL A 38 3.38 -6.96 -5.27
C VAL A 38 4.90 -7.12 -5.14
N GLU A 39 5.59 -7.37 -6.25
CA GLU A 39 7.04 -7.54 -6.25
C GLU A 39 7.79 -6.24 -5.87
N PRO A 40 7.48 -5.06 -6.44
CA PRO A 40 8.03 -3.79 -5.97
C PRO A 40 7.79 -3.52 -4.49
N MET A 41 6.59 -3.84 -3.97
CA MET A 41 6.28 -3.63 -2.56
C MET A 41 7.09 -4.57 -1.65
N ALA A 42 7.24 -5.85 -2.04
CA ALA A 42 8.07 -6.80 -1.31
C ALA A 42 9.55 -6.36 -1.27
N ASN A 43 10.08 -5.92 -2.41
CA ASN A 43 11.45 -5.40 -2.52
C ASN A 43 11.65 -4.16 -1.65
N TRP A 44 10.69 -3.22 -1.67
CA TRP A 44 10.74 -2.03 -0.83
C TRP A 44 10.73 -2.40 0.66
N LEU A 45 9.88 -3.32 1.08
CA LEU A 45 9.78 -3.74 2.48
C LEU A 45 11.08 -4.41 2.96
N ASN A 46 11.66 -5.29 2.15
CA ASN A 46 12.95 -5.91 2.44
C ASN A 46 14.07 -4.88 2.55
N TYR A 47 14.06 -3.85 1.70
CA TYR A 47 15.02 -2.76 1.76
C TYR A 47 14.84 -1.92 3.03
N ALA A 48 13.60 -1.54 3.36
CA ALA A 48 13.25 -0.77 4.55
C ALA A 48 13.67 -1.47 5.85
N GLN A 49 13.48 -2.80 5.95
CA GLN A 49 13.92 -3.58 7.12
C GLN A 49 15.44 -3.58 7.30
N ASN A 50 16.21 -3.52 6.21
CA ASN A 50 17.67 -3.48 6.26
C ASN A 50 18.23 -2.06 6.46
N LEU A 51 17.40 -1.01 6.34
CA LEU A 51 17.81 0.37 6.46
C LEU A 51 18.48 0.68 7.82
N GLU A 52 17.97 0.08 8.90
CA GLU A 52 18.52 0.24 10.25
C GLU A 52 19.94 -0.34 10.36
N LYS A 53 20.18 -1.48 9.69
CA LYS A 53 21.52 -2.09 9.63
C LYS A 53 22.48 -1.20 8.83
N ILE A 54 22.03 -0.68 7.69
CA ILE A 54 22.80 0.25 6.86
C ILE A 54 23.16 1.52 7.65
N ALA A 55 22.24 2.05 8.45
CA ALA A 55 22.48 3.23 9.27
C ALA A 55 23.55 2.99 10.35
N ARG A 56 23.61 1.78 10.91
CA ARG A 56 24.61 1.38 11.93
C ARG A 56 25.97 0.97 11.35
N ASP A 57 26.00 0.53 10.11
CA ASP A 57 27.24 0.07 9.45
C ASP A 57 28.27 1.20 9.28
N SER A 58 29.52 0.87 8.97
CA SER A 58 30.60 1.84 8.74
C SER A 58 30.71 2.31 7.28
N ASP A 59 30.07 1.61 6.34
CA ASP A 59 30.15 1.98 4.92
C ASP A 59 29.40 3.28 4.60
N LEU A 60 30.17 4.31 4.27
CA LEU A 60 29.65 5.63 3.91
C LEU A 60 28.95 5.61 2.55
N PHE A 61 29.33 4.72 1.63
CA PHE A 61 28.72 4.66 0.30
C PHE A 61 27.29 4.14 0.38
N THR A 62 27.07 3.01 1.06
CA THR A 62 25.72 2.45 1.26
C THR A 62 24.81 3.43 2.03
N LYS A 63 25.34 4.15 3.02
CA LYS A 63 24.57 5.22 3.71
C LYS A 63 24.16 6.34 2.77
N LYS A 64 25.06 6.78 1.89
CA LYS A 64 24.76 7.83 0.91
C LYS A 64 23.63 7.39 -0.02
N VAL A 65 23.72 6.18 -0.58
CA VAL A 65 22.69 5.60 -1.46
C VAL A 65 21.35 5.48 -0.72
N ALA A 66 21.35 4.98 0.52
CA ALA A 66 20.13 4.88 1.32
C ALA A 66 19.51 6.24 1.64
N THR A 67 20.34 7.24 1.95
CA THR A 67 19.90 8.61 2.21
C THR A 67 19.26 9.21 0.96
N GLU A 68 19.86 9.03 -0.21
CA GLU A 68 19.28 9.45 -1.48
C GLU A 68 17.95 8.73 -1.79
N GLN A 69 17.85 7.43 -1.52
CA GLN A 69 16.62 6.66 -1.76
C GLN A 69 15.46 7.07 -0.85
N VAL A 70 15.75 7.45 0.39
CA VAL A 70 14.73 7.81 1.41
C VAL A 70 14.26 9.26 1.24
N PHE A 71 15.20 10.18 1.04
CA PHE A 71 14.92 11.61 1.02
C PHE A 71 14.85 12.19 -0.40
N GLY A 72 15.39 11.50 -1.40
CA GLY A 72 15.42 11.97 -2.79
C GLY A 72 16.09 13.35 -2.91
N SER A 73 15.44 14.23 -3.67
CA SER A 73 15.87 15.63 -3.83
C SER A 73 15.61 16.52 -2.61
N ASN A 74 14.96 16.01 -1.55
CA ASN A 74 14.66 16.79 -0.34
C ASN A 74 15.85 16.88 0.63
N LEU A 75 17.04 16.45 0.20
CA LEU A 75 18.27 16.56 0.98
C LEU A 75 18.83 17.99 0.93
N CYS A 76 19.08 18.56 2.10
CA CYS A 76 19.73 19.85 2.28
C CYS A 76 20.91 19.74 3.26
N LEU A 77 21.93 20.57 3.04
CA LEU A 77 23.02 20.72 4.01
C LEU A 77 22.65 21.79 5.03
N ALA A 78 22.54 21.40 6.29
CA ALA A 78 22.24 22.29 7.39
C ALA A 78 23.19 22.02 8.56
N SER A 79 23.84 23.07 9.06
CA SER A 79 24.75 22.96 10.21
C SER A 79 25.89 21.93 9.99
N ARG A 80 26.43 21.87 8.77
CA ARG A 80 27.49 20.92 8.36
C ARG A 80 27.06 19.44 8.44
N ALA A 81 25.76 19.16 8.49
CA ALA A 81 25.17 17.84 8.40
C ALA A 81 24.12 17.79 7.28
N LEU A 82 23.89 16.60 6.70
CA LEU A 82 22.77 16.38 5.79
C LEU A 82 21.47 16.28 6.60
N ARG A 83 20.43 16.97 6.14
CA ARG A 83 19.06 16.88 6.65
C ARG A 83 18.12 16.65 5.47
N GLY A 84 16.97 16.04 5.73
CA GLY A 84 15.92 15.88 4.74
C GLY A 84 14.64 15.41 5.42
N GLU A 85 13.51 15.81 4.85
CA GLU A 85 12.21 15.28 5.25
C GLU A 85 11.90 14.08 4.33
N PRO A 86 11.68 12.87 4.88
CA PRO A 86 11.29 11.73 4.06
C PRO A 86 9.89 11.99 3.49
N GLN A 87 9.64 11.58 2.25
CA GLN A 87 8.34 11.77 1.59
C GLN A 87 7.73 10.42 1.19
N ASN A 88 6.42 10.41 0.87
CA ASN A 88 5.70 9.24 0.38
C ASN A 88 5.70 8.07 1.40
N GLN A 89 5.90 6.85 0.93
CA GLN A 89 5.99 5.64 1.75
C GLN A 89 7.00 5.73 2.90
N TRP A 90 8.08 6.52 2.75
CA TRP A 90 9.07 6.72 3.80
C TRP A 90 8.56 7.63 4.92
N ALA A 91 7.77 8.67 4.60
CA ALA A 91 7.11 9.51 5.60
C ALA A 91 6.12 8.68 6.43
N ALA A 92 5.33 7.84 5.76
CA ALA A 92 4.38 6.94 6.41
C ALA A 92 5.08 5.95 7.34
N LEU A 93 6.22 5.38 6.91
CA LEU A 93 7.03 4.49 7.74
C LEU A 93 7.56 5.21 9.00
N GLY A 94 8.06 6.44 8.86
CA GLY A 94 8.50 7.27 9.99
C GLY A 94 7.38 7.56 10.98
N ALA A 95 6.21 7.99 10.48
CA ALA A 95 5.02 8.22 11.30
C ALA A 95 4.53 6.94 12.00
N ALA A 96 4.58 5.79 11.33
CA ALA A 96 4.25 4.49 11.89
C ALA A 96 5.19 4.11 13.05
N HIS A 97 6.48 4.37 12.92
CA HIS A 97 7.43 4.11 14.00
C HIS A 97 7.19 5.03 15.21
N GLU A 98 6.86 6.30 14.96
CA GLU A 98 6.52 7.25 16.02
C GLU A 98 5.22 6.87 16.76
N MET A 99 4.18 6.42 16.02
CA MET A 99 2.92 6.00 16.64
C MET A 99 3.08 4.69 17.42
N ALA A 100 3.89 3.74 16.93
CA ALA A 100 4.11 2.46 17.60
C ALA A 100 4.66 2.64 19.02
N SER A 101 5.47 3.68 19.25
CA SER A 101 6.00 4.01 20.58
C SER A 101 4.96 4.59 21.54
N LYS A 102 3.80 5.04 21.03
CA LYS A 102 2.75 5.73 21.79
C LYS A 102 1.49 4.88 22.01
N MET A 103 1.34 3.80 21.25
CA MET A 103 0.16 2.93 21.30
C MET A 103 0.35 1.81 22.34
N PRO A 104 -0.72 1.37 23.02
CA PRO A 104 -0.65 0.18 23.86
C PRO A 104 -0.37 -1.04 22.98
N GLU A 105 0.45 -1.97 23.48
CA GLU A 105 0.88 -3.17 22.74
C GLU A 105 -0.28 -3.99 22.18
N SER A 106 -1.44 -3.97 22.85
CA SER A 106 -2.67 -4.63 22.41
C SER A 106 -3.26 -4.12 21.09
N GLN A 107 -2.86 -2.92 20.64
CA GLN A 107 -3.29 -2.34 19.36
C GLN A 107 -2.23 -2.49 18.25
N VAL A 108 -1.02 -2.94 18.60
CA VAL A 108 0.11 -3.11 17.68
C VAL A 108 0.34 -4.60 17.40
N LEU A 109 0.20 -5.44 18.42
CA LEU A 109 0.37 -6.88 18.34
C LEU A 109 -0.95 -7.56 18.01
N VAL A 110 -0.93 -8.46 17.03
CA VAL A 110 -2.03 -9.41 16.80
C VAL A 110 -1.82 -10.58 17.74
N GLY A 111 -2.86 -11.00 18.47
CA GLY A 111 -2.79 -12.17 19.34
C GLY A 111 -2.45 -13.45 18.55
N GLU A 112 -1.88 -14.46 19.21
CA GLU A 112 -1.46 -15.72 18.55
C GLU A 112 -2.54 -16.38 17.68
N ALA A 113 -3.82 -16.17 18.00
CA ALA A 113 -4.95 -16.70 17.24
C ALA A 113 -5.20 -16.01 15.88
N GLY A 114 -4.46 -14.95 15.54
CA GLY A 114 -4.68 -14.18 14.31
C GLY A 114 -5.93 -13.29 14.36
N LEU A 115 -6.39 -12.86 13.18
CA LEU A 115 -7.63 -12.07 13.00
C LEU A 115 -8.86 -12.96 12.75
N GLU A 116 -8.70 -14.28 12.79
CA GLU A 116 -9.79 -15.20 12.56
C GLU A 116 -10.71 -15.26 13.79
N PRO A 117 -12.04 -15.22 13.62
CA PRO A 117 -12.95 -15.41 14.73
C PRO A 117 -12.68 -16.78 15.36
N ALA A 118 -12.47 -16.80 16.68
CA ALA A 118 -12.33 -18.03 17.43
C ALA A 118 -13.50 -18.95 17.09
N THR A 119 -13.21 -20.06 16.42
CA THR A 119 -14.21 -21.04 16.03
C THR A 119 -14.57 -21.86 17.28
N SER A 120 -15.23 -21.22 18.24
CA SER A 120 -15.95 -21.93 19.30
C SER A 120 -17.44 -21.79 19.00
N PRO A 121 -18.15 -22.88 18.68
CA PRO A 121 -19.60 -22.80 18.58
C PRO A 121 -20.17 -22.47 19.97
N PRO A 122 -21.18 -21.58 20.06
CA PRO A 122 -21.97 -21.47 21.27
C PRO A 122 -22.95 -22.64 21.23
N PHE A 123 -22.89 -23.56 22.19
CA PHE A 123 -24.06 -24.09 22.92
C PHE A 123 -23.71 -25.33 23.77
N LEU A 124 -24.04 -25.20 25.07
CA LEU A 124 -24.60 -26.19 25.99
C LEU A 124 -23.82 -27.44 26.41
N LEU A 125 -23.43 -27.45 27.68
CA LEU A 125 -23.82 -28.50 28.64
C LEU A 125 -24.42 -27.76 29.84
N VAL A 126 -25.75 -27.58 29.96
CA VAL A 126 -26.68 -28.53 30.59
C VAL A 126 -26.01 -29.31 31.72
N GLY A 127 -26.39 -28.98 32.95
CA GLY A 127 -26.04 -29.79 34.11
C GLY A 127 -26.62 -31.20 33.99
N ALA A 128 -25.87 -32.16 34.48
CA ALA A 128 -26.40 -33.44 34.93
C ALA A 128 -25.42 -34.06 35.92
N SER A 129 -25.95 -34.23 37.13
CA SER A 129 -25.55 -35.08 38.26
C SER A 129 -24.37 -34.66 39.16
#